data_AF-A0A7S7L480-F1
#
_entry.id   AF-A0A7S7L480-F1
#
_cell.length_a   1.000
_cell.length_b   1.000
_cell.length_c   1.000
_cell.angle_alpha   90.00
_cell.angle_beta   90.00
_cell.angle_gamma   90.00
#
_symmetry.space_group_name_H-M   'P 1'
#
loop_
_entity.id
_entity.type
_entity.pdbx_description
1 polymer ?
#
loop_
_entity_poly.entity_id
_entity_poly.type
_entity_poly.pdbx_seq_one_letter_code
_entity_poly.pdbx_strand_id
1 'polypeptide(L)' 'MGNRLFQQARSRVEQAEMMVKGAITPEQLANASEEILKAKNDLSSAFANSTTAEKRQLSQLQEQIDQLDGDLPEFH' A
#
# COMPACT_ATOMS: atom_id res chain seq x y z
N MET A 1 -10.44 9.01 19.19
CA MET A 1 -10.36 9.45 17.78
C MET A 1 -9.33 8.55 17.11
N GLY A 2 -9.79 7.45 16.50
CA GLY A 2 -8.90 6.53 15.78
C GLY A 2 -8.21 7.28 14.64
N ASN A 3 -6.92 7.06 14.48
CA ASN A 3 -6.09 7.82 13.54
C ASN A 3 -6.59 7.57 12.11
N ARG A 4 -7.28 8.57 11.55
CA ARG A 4 -7.94 8.44 10.23
C ARG A 4 -6.92 8.08 9.14
N LEU A 5 -5.71 8.63 9.24
CA LEU A 5 -4.62 8.34 8.33
C LEU A 5 -4.17 6.88 8.41
N PHE A 6 -4.11 6.30 9.61
CA PHE A 6 -3.81 4.87 9.79
C PHE A 6 -4.87 3.99 9.12
N GLN A 7 -6.15 4.31 9.32
CA GLN A 7 -7.26 3.57 8.70
C GLN A 7 -7.26 3.69 7.18
N GLN A 8 -6.98 4.89 6.65
CA GLN A 8 -6.86 5.14 5.22
C GLN A 8 -5.69 4.37 4.61
N ALA A 9 -4.50 4.44 5.22
CA ALA A 9 -3.31 3.75 4.74
C ALA A 9 -3.52 2.23 4.73
N ARG A 10 -4.12 1.68 5.78
CA ARG A 10 -4.47 0.25 5.82
C ARG A 10 -5.45 -0.12 4.70
N SER A 11 -6.53 0.63 4.55
CA SER A 11 -7.54 0.35 3.51
C SER A 11 -6.98 0.45 2.10
N ARG A 12 -6.01 1.35 1.87
CA ARG A 12 -5.26 1.46 0.62
C ARG A 12 -4.40 0.24 0.34
N VAL A 13 -3.67 -0.25 1.34
CA VAL A 13 -2.84 -1.46 1.21
C VAL A 13 -3.72 -2.67 0.88
N GLU A 14 -4.87 -2.80 1.57
CA GLU A 14 -5.85 -3.86 1.27
C GLU A 14 -6.39 -3.75 -0.17
N GLN A 15 -6.64 -2.54 -0.67
CA GLN A 15 -7.06 -2.32 -2.06
C GLN A 15 -5.96 -2.65 -3.08
N ALA A 16 -4.73 -2.19 -2.83
CA ALA A 16 -3.60 -2.50 -3.68
C ALA A 16 -3.35 -4.02 -3.75
N GLU A 17 -3.42 -4.73 -2.62
CA GLU A 17 -3.31 -6.19 -2.58
C GLU A 17 -4.38 -6.88 -3.44
N MET A 18 -5.64 -6.43 -3.35
CA MET A 18 -6.72 -6.98 -4.18
C MET A 18 -6.51 -6.72 -5.67
N MET A 19 -6.01 -5.53 -6.03
CA MET A 19 -5.71 -5.17 -7.42
C MET A 19 -4.57 -6.01 -7.98
N VAL A 20 -3.47 -6.18 -7.23
CA VAL A 20 -2.32 -7.01 -7.64
C VAL A 20 -2.75 -8.46 -7.84
N LYS A 21 -3.47 -9.04 -6.88
CA LYS A 21 -3.95 -10.44 -6.96
C LYS A 21 -4.94 -10.67 -8.11
N GLY A 22 -5.70 -9.65 -8.50
CA GLY A 22 -6.68 -9.72 -9.58
C GLY A 22 -6.16 -9.28 -10.94
N ALA A 23 -4.94 -8.74 -11.03
CA ALA A 23 -4.40 -8.19 -12.24
C ALA A 23 -3.83 -9.30 -13.15
N ILE A 24 -4.42 -9.43 -14.34
CA ILE A 24 -4.05 -10.43 -15.35
C ILE A 24 -3.59 -9.73 -16.64
N THR A 25 -4.16 -8.57 -16.95
CA THR A 25 -3.79 -7.80 -18.14
C THR A 25 -2.72 -6.75 -17.82
N PRO A 26 -1.91 -6.32 -18.82
CA PRO A 26 -0.94 -5.24 -18.64
C PRO A 26 -1.55 -3.94 -18.10
N GLU A 27 -2.77 -3.61 -18.54
CA GLU A 27 -3.50 -2.43 -18.02
C GLU A 27 -3.85 -2.57 -16.54
N GLN A 28 -4.30 -3.76 -16.11
CA GLN A 28 -4.61 -4.02 -14.70
C GLN A 28 -3.35 -3.98 -13.83
N LEU A 29 -2.23 -4.47 -14.35
CA LEU A 29 -0.95 -4.44 -13.65
C LEU A 29 -0.41 -3.01 -13.52
N ALA A 30 -0.57 -2.19 -14.56
CA ALA A 30 -0.26 -0.75 -14.50
C ALA A 30 -1.14 -0.03 -13.46
N ASN A 31 -2.44 -0.33 -13.43
CA ASN A 31 -3.36 0.23 -12.43
C ASN A 31 -3.01 -0.24 -11.01
N ALA A 32 -2.61 -1.50 -10.84
CA ALA A 32 -2.17 -2.05 -9.56
C ALA A 32 -0.88 -1.36 -9.07
N SER A 33 0.08 -1.12 -9.96
CA SER A 33 1.29 -0.36 -9.66
C SER A 33 0.97 1.08 -9.24
N GLU A 34 0.04 1.75 -9.92
CA GLU A 34 -0.40 3.10 -9.52
C GLU A 34 -1.05 3.11 -8.12
N GLU A 35 -1.87 2.10 -7.80
CA GLU A 35 -2.46 1.98 -6.46
C GLU A 35 -1.41 1.66 -5.39
N ILE A 36 -0.38 0.87 -5.69
CA ILE A 36 0.77 0.66 -4.79
C ILE A 36 1.45 1.99 -4.49
N LEU A 37 1.72 2.83 -5.49
CA LEU A 37 2.34 4.14 -5.29
C LEU A 37 1.50 5.05 -4.38
N LYS A 38 0.17 5.02 -4.54
CA LYS A 38 -0.75 5.76 -3.66
C LYS A 38 -0.74 5.20 -2.24
N ALA A 39 -0.75 3.87 -2.09
CA ALA A 39 -0.66 3.23 -0.78
C ALA A 39 0.64 3.58 -0.05
N LYS A 40 1.79 3.58 -0.75
CA LYS A 40 3.09 4.02 -0.20
C LYS A 40 3.04 5.49 0.28
N ASN A 41 2.40 6.38 -0.47
CA ASN A 41 2.23 7.79 -0.07
C ASN A 41 1.33 7.95 1.17
N ASP A 42 0.21 7.21 1.21
CA ASP A 42 -0.72 7.25 2.34
C ASP A 42 -0.09 6.63 3.60
N LEU A 43 0.71 5.56 3.45
CA LEU A 43 1.52 4.99 4.53
C LEU A 43 2.54 5.97 5.07
N SER A 44 3.27 6.67 4.20
CA SER A 44 4.24 7.71 4.61
C SER A 44 3.56 8.84 5.39
N SER A 45 2.41 9.31 4.88
CA SER A 45 1.60 10.35 5.54
C SER A 45 1.07 9.88 6.90
N ALA A 46 0.59 8.64 6.98
CA ALA A 46 0.14 8.04 8.22
C ALA A 46 1.31 7.86 9.20
N PHE A 47 2.48 7.45 8.74
CA PHE A 47 3.67 7.23 9.56
C PHE A 47 4.13 8.53 10.21
N ALA A 48 4.14 9.63 9.47
CA ALA A 48 4.49 10.96 10.00
C ALA A 48 3.54 11.41 11.12
N ASN A 49 2.27 11.02 11.07
CA ASN A 49 1.21 11.45 11.99
C ASN A 49 0.78 10.37 13.00
N SER A 50 1.57 9.31 13.16
CA SER A 50 1.24 8.16 14.03
C SER A 50 2.09 8.08 15.29
N THR A 51 1.53 7.46 16.33
CA THR A 51 2.27 7.12 17.55
C THR A 51 3.30 6.01 17.31
N THR A 52 4.23 5.81 18.23
CA THR A 52 5.23 4.73 18.14
C THR A 52 4.61 3.34 18.00
N ALA A 53 3.45 3.09 18.61
CA ALA A 53 2.74 1.82 18.49
C ALA A 53 2.17 1.61 17.09
N GLU A 54 1.49 2.63 16.55
CA GLU A 54 0.91 2.61 15.20
C GLU A 54 1.99 2.55 14.12
N LYS A 55 3.12 3.22 14.32
CA LYS A 55 4.28 3.16 13.42
C LYS A 55 4.77 1.73 13.21
N ARG A 56 4.74 0.87 14.23
CA ARG A 56 5.10 -0.55 14.05
C ARG A 56 4.14 -1.26 13.11
N GLN A 57 2.84 -1.01 13.25
CA GLN A 57 1.83 -1.59 12.36
C GLN A 57 1.96 -1.04 10.94
N LEU A 58 2.24 0.26 10.79
CA LEU A 58 2.48 0.88 9.49
C LEU A 58 3.75 0.36 8.81
N SER A 59 4.82 0.08 9.57
CA SER A 59 6.02 -0.56 9.03
C SER A 59 5.71 -1.95 8.45
N GLN A 60 4.88 -2.75 9.12
CA GLN A 60 4.47 -4.05 8.60
C GLN A 60 3.67 -3.91 7.29
N LEU A 61 2.77 -2.93 7.21
CA LEU A 61 2.01 -2.63 6.00
C LEU A 61 2.93 -2.12 4.86
N GLN A 62 3.98 -1.37 5.20
CA GLN A 62 4.99 -0.92 4.24
C GLN A 62 5.79 -2.10 3.67
N GLU A 63 6.22 -3.04 4.50
CA GLU A 63 6.89 -4.25 4.02
C GLU A 63 5.99 -5.07 3.09
N GLN A 64 4.68 -5.17 3.41
CA GLN A 64 3.71 -5.85 2.55
C GLN A 64 3.55 -5.14 1.19
N ILE A 65 3.43 -3.81 1.17
CA ILE A 65 3.27 -3.09 -0.10
C ILE A 65 4.54 -3.16 -0.96
N ASP A 66 5.73 -3.14 -0.35
CA ASP A 66 6.99 -3.30 -1.07
C ASP A 66 7.17 -4.71 -1.64
N GLN A 67 6.66 -5.74 -0.95
CA GLN A 67 6.62 -7.09 -1.50
C GLN A 67 5.67 -7.19 -2.69
N LEU A 68 4.48 -6.58 -2.62
CA LEU A 68 3.52 -6.55 -3.73
C LEU A 68 4.09 -5.80 -4.95
N ASP A 69 4.84 -4.72 -4.71
CA ASP A 69 5.49 -3.94 -5.76
C ASP A 69 6.54 -4.76 -6.51
N GLY A 70 7.34 -5.56 -5.78
CA GLY A 70 8.33 -6.45 -6.37
C GLY A 70 7.76 -7.73 -7.00
N ASP A 71 6.54 -8.13 -6.64
CA ASP A 71 5.84 -9.28 -7.24
C ASP A 71 5.15 -8.91 -8.57
N LEU A 72 4.85 -7.63 -8.77
CA LEU A 72 4.36 -7.15 -10.06
C LEU A 72 5.44 -7.35 -11.12
N PRO A 73 5.10 -7.92 -12.30
CA PRO A 73 6.04 -8.03 -13.40
C PRO A 73 6.49 -6.63 -13.82
N GLU A 74 7.78 -6.35 -13.69
CA GLU A 74 8.36 -5.07 -14.11
C GLU A 74 8.14 -4.89 -15.62
N PHE A 75 7.25 -3.97 -16.00
CA PHE A 75 7.17 -3.46 -17.36
C PHE A 75 8.30 -2.45 -17.56
N HIS A 76 9.54 -2.96 -17.66
CA HIS A 76 10.72 -2.18 -18.00
C HIS A 76 10.81 -1.87 -19.50
#